data_AF-A0A6N9V9L4-F1
#
_entry.id   AF-A0A6N9V9L4-F1
#
_cell.length_a   1.000
_cell.length_b   1.000
_cell.length_c   1.000
_cell.angle_alpha   90.00
_cell.angle_beta   90.00
_cell.angle_gamma   90.00
#
_symmetry.space_group_name_H-M   'P 1'
#
loop_
_entity.id
_entity.type
_entity.pdbx_description
1 polymer ?
#
loop_
_entity_poly.entity_id
_entity_poly.type
_entity_poly.pdbx_seq_one_letter_code
_entity_poly.pdbx_strand_id
1 'polypeptide(L)'
;MHRLLHAREAGVFAALVLLFLLGTVLSPTFAQSGNLLSVGQQIAQLGIMAVGATFVILNGEIDLSVGSTYALSAISTGMLISDGWSWAAAMAVGLA
;
A
#
# COMPACT_ATOMS: atom_id res chain seq x y z
N MET A 1 1.45 17.19 27.55
CA MET A 1 2.42 16.24 26.97
C MET A 1 2.09 14.77 27.27
N HIS A 2 1.76 14.38 28.51
CA HIS A 2 1.56 12.96 28.89
C HIS A 2 0.34 12.23 28.26
N ARG A 3 -0.68 12.97 27.81
CA ARG A 3 -1.87 12.41 27.12
C ARG A 3 -1.60 12.01 25.67
N LEU A 4 -0.63 12.63 25.00
CA LEU A 4 -0.26 12.30 23.62
C LEU A 4 0.38 10.91 23.53
N LEU A 5 1.07 10.45 24.58
CA LEU A 5 1.72 9.13 24.64
C LEU A 5 0.77 7.97 24.98
N HIS A 6 -0.46 8.26 25.44
CA HIS A 6 -1.47 7.26 25.80
C HIS A 6 -2.55 7.06 24.73
N ALA A 7 -2.46 7.78 23.63
CA ALA A 7 -3.32 7.57 22.47
C ALA A 7 -2.84 6.32 21.72
N ARG A 8 -3.74 5.42 21.32
CA ARG A 8 -3.40 4.14 20.66
C ARG A 8 -2.59 4.38 19.37
N GLU A 9 -2.79 5.54 18.77
CA GLU A 9 -2.15 6.09 17.59
C GLU A 9 -0.67 6.42 17.84
N ALA A 10 -0.31 6.82 19.06
CA ALA A 10 1.06 7.16 19.42
C ALA A 10 1.98 5.94 19.40
N GLY A 11 1.46 4.76 19.76
CA GLY A 11 2.19 3.49 19.65
C GLY A 11 2.50 3.14 18.20
N VAL A 12 1.53 3.32 17.30
CA VAL A 12 1.70 3.08 15.86
C VAL A 12 2.70 4.07 15.27
N PHE A 13 2.60 5.34 15.63
CA PHE A 13 3.53 6.36 15.16
C PHE A 13 4.97 6.09 15.67
N ALA A 14 5.12 5.72 16.94
CA ALA A 14 6.43 5.36 17.49
C ALA A 14 7.02 4.12 16.78
N ALA A 15 6.21 3.10 16.49
CA ALA A 15 6.63 1.93 15.72
C ALA A 15 7.06 2.31 14.30
N LEU A 16 6.33 3.21 13.63
CA LEU A 16 6.68 3.72 12.30
C LEU A 16 8.03 4.46 12.30
N VAL A 17 8.26 5.35 13.27
CA VAL A 17 9.53 6.05 13.42
C VAL A 17 10.67 5.06 13.68
N LEU A 18 10.46 4.08 14.55
CA LEU A 18 11.45 3.05 14.85
C LEU A 18 11.80 2.22 13.61
N LEU A 19 10.80 1.76 12.87
CA LEU A 19 10.99 1.00 11.62
C LEU A 19 11.71 1.83 10.56
N PHE A 20 11.39 3.12 10.45
CA PHE A 20 12.05 4.01 9.51
C PHE A 20 13.54 4.18 9.85
N LEU A 21 13.88 4.39 11.13
CA LEU A 21 15.26 4.50 11.58
C LEU A 21 16.01 3.19 11.36
N LEU A 22 15.40 2.06 11.72
CA LEU A 22 15.99 0.74 11.53
C LEU A 22 16.24 0.45 10.05
N GLY A 23 15.27 0.74 9.17
CA GLY A 23 15.42 0.59 7.72
C GLY A 23 16.54 1.46 7.16
N THR A 24 16.67 2.69 7.66
CA THR A 24 17.75 3.61 7.26
C THR A 24 19.14 3.10 7.67
N VAL A 25 19.26 2.50 8.86
CA VAL A 25 20.55 1.97 9.35
C VAL A 25 20.92 0.65 8.67
N LEU A 26 19.94 -0.24 8.46
CA LEU A 26 20.19 -1.57 7.89
C LEU A 26 20.37 -1.55 6.36
N SER A 27 19.82 -0.55 5.67
CA SER A 27 19.90 -0.44 4.22
C SER A 27 20.24 0.98 3.75
N PRO A 28 21.41 1.18 3.10
CA PRO A 28 21.82 2.49 2.58
C PRO A 28 20.87 3.09 1.52
N THR A 29 20.09 2.24 0.86
CA THR A 29 19.14 2.66 -0.19
C THR A 29 17.77 3.04 0.36
N PHE A 30 17.46 2.71 1.62
CA PHE A 30 16.13 2.88 2.20
C PHE A 30 15.67 4.34 2.21
N ALA A 31 16.52 5.26 2.65
CA ALA A 31 16.21 6.68 2.75
C ALA A 31 16.53 7.47 1.46
N GLN A 32 16.93 6.80 0.38
CA GLN A 32 17.16 7.47 -0.90
C GLN A 32 15.84 7.96 -1.49
N SER A 33 15.87 9.12 -2.15
CA SER A 33 14.69 9.74 -2.75
C SER A 33 13.95 8.81 -3.71
N GLY A 34 14.65 7.98 -4.48
CA GLY A 34 14.05 6.98 -5.36
C GLY A 34 13.20 5.97 -4.61
N ASN A 35 13.73 5.37 -3.54
CA ASN A 35 12.99 4.40 -2.73
C ASN A 35 11.81 5.07 -2.00
N LEU A 36 12.03 6.25 -1.41
CA LEU A 36 10.97 7.01 -0.74
C LEU A 36 9.83 7.39 -1.70
N LEU A 37 10.16 7.76 -2.93
CA LEU A 37 9.17 8.06 -3.96
C LEU A 37 8.40 6.80 -4.40
N SER A 38 9.09 5.67 -4.60
CA SER A 38 8.45 4.40 -4.95
C SER A 38 7.51 3.91 -3.85
N VAL A 39 7.90 4.03 -2.58
CA VAL A 39 7.02 3.69 -1.44
C VAL A 39 5.86 4.68 -1.35
N GLY A 40 6.14 5.98 -1.52
CA GLY A 40 5.11 7.02 -1.53
C GLY A 40 4.05 6.80 -2.61
N GLN A 41 4.44 6.39 -3.82
CA GLN A 41 3.52 6.06 -4.91
C GLN A 41 2.66 4.83 -4.58
N GLN A 42 3.24 3.79 -3.98
CA GLN A 42 2.48 2.61 -3.55
C GLN A 42 1.43 2.97 -2.48
N ILE A 43 1.81 3.79 -1.49
CA ILE A 43 0.89 4.23 -0.45
C ILE A 43 -0.16 5.21 -1.00
N ALA A 44 0.20 6.07 -1.95
CA ALA A 44 -0.74 6.98 -2.60
C ALA A 44 -1.87 6.22 -3.30
N GLN A 45 -1.55 5.11 -3.99
CA GLN A 45 -2.56 4.24 -4.61
C GLN A 45 -3.54 3.67 -3.57
N LEU A 46 -3.03 3.14 -2.45
CA LEU A 46 -3.86 2.66 -1.34
C LEU A 46 -4.70 3.79 -0.71
N GLY A 47 -4.11 4.97 -0.56
CA GLY A 47 -4.77 6.15 0.00
C GLY A 47 -5.96 6.62 -0.85
N ILE A 48 -5.80 6.68 -2.17
CA ILE A 48 -6.90 7.03 -3.10
C ILE A 48 -8.04 6.02 -2.98
N MET A 49 -7.74 4.71 -2.94
CA MET A 49 -8.75 3.68 -2.74
C MET A 49 -9.45 3.79 -1.38
N ALA A 50 -8.71 4.07 -0.30
CA ALA A 50 -9.26 4.24 1.04
C ALA A 50 -10.23 5.43 1.13
N VAL A 51 -9.98 6.52 0.41
CA VAL A 51 -10.92 7.66 0.31
C VAL A 51 -12.23 7.21 -0.32
N GLY A 52 -12.19 6.46 -1.42
CA GLY A 52 -13.39 5.89 -2.05
C GLY A 52 -14.15 4.94 -1.11
N ALA A 53 -13.42 4.02 -0.47
CA ALA A 53 -14.00 3.07 0.50
C ALA A 53 -14.63 3.77 1.71
N THR A 54 -14.13 4.94 2.11
CA THR A 54 -14.74 5.74 3.18
C THR A 54 -16.17 6.15 2.83
N PHE A 55 -16.42 6.59 1.59
CA PHE A 55 -17.78 6.95 1.15
C PHE A 55 -18.71 5.74 1.14
N VAL A 56 -18.23 4.57 0.71
CA VAL A 56 -19.01 3.32 0.75
C VAL A 56 -19.41 2.98 2.18
N ILE A 57 -18.45 2.97 3.11
CA ILE A 57 -18.68 2.64 4.52
C ILE A 57 -19.69 3.61 5.15
N LEU A 58 -19.62 4.89 4.81
CA LEU A 58 -20.58 5.90 5.29
C LEU A 58 -22.01 5.66 4.81
N ASN A 59 -22.19 5.00 3.66
CA ASN A 59 -23.52 4.59 3.16
C ASN A 59 -24.02 3.28 3.81
N GLY A 60 -23.28 2.72 4.78
CA GLY A 60 -23.65 1.47 5.46
C GLY A 60 -23.37 0.21 4.65
N GLU A 61 -22.64 0.35 3.54
CA GLU A 61 -22.22 -0.76 2.70
C GLU A 61 -20.83 -1.24 3.12
N ILE A 62 -20.63 -2.56 3.18
CA ILE A 62 -19.32 -3.17 3.37
C ILE A 62 -18.86 -3.68 2.00
N ASP A 63 -18.58 -2.75 1.08
CA ASP A 63 -18.11 -3.12 -0.25
C ASP A 63 -16.65 -3.60 -0.20
N LEU A 64 -16.48 -4.92 -0.12
CA LEU A 64 -15.19 -5.59 -0.18
C LEU A 64 -14.69 -5.76 -1.62
N SER A 65 -15.48 -5.41 -2.64
CA SER A 65 -15.14 -5.65 -4.05
C SER A 65 -13.92 -4.86 -4.51
N VAL A 66 -13.70 -3.63 -4.00
CA VAL A 66 -12.54 -2.81 -4.35
C VAL A 66 -11.23 -3.47 -3.90
N GLY A 67 -11.23 -4.09 -2.72
CA GLY A 67 -10.05 -4.82 -2.21
C GLY A 67 -9.79 -6.11 -2.97
N SER A 68 -10.83 -6.89 -3.28
CA SER A 68 -10.69 -8.16 -3.99
C SER A 68 -10.30 -7.98 -5.46
N THR A 69 -10.85 -6.97 -6.15
CA THR A 69 -10.47 -6.62 -7.52
C THR A 69 -9.02 -6.15 -7.59
N TYR A 70 -8.59 -5.26 -6.69
CA TYR A 70 -7.20 -4.83 -6.59
C TYR A 70 -6.23 -6.03 -6.41
N ALA A 71 -6.56 -6.93 -5.48
CA ALA A 71 -5.73 -8.12 -5.22
C ALA A 71 -5.71 -9.08 -6.43
N LEU A 72 -6.87 -9.35 -7.05
CA LEU A 72 -6.96 -10.24 -8.20
C LEU A 72 -6.15 -9.70 -9.38
N SER A 73 -6.30 -8.42 -9.72
CA SER A 73 -5.55 -7.77 -10.80
C SER A 73 -4.04 -7.80 -10.56
N ALA A 74 -3.59 -7.52 -9.33
CA ALA A 74 -2.17 -7.51 -9.00
C ALA A 74 -1.56 -8.92 -9.05
N ILE A 75 -2.25 -9.92 -8.48
CA ILE A 75 -1.77 -11.30 -8.44
C ILE A 75 -1.78 -11.93 -9.83
N SER A 76 -2.85 -11.76 -10.61
CA SER A 76 -2.94 -12.33 -11.97
C SER A 76 -1.86 -11.74 -12.88
N THR A 77 -1.66 -10.42 -12.85
CA THR A 77 -0.59 -9.76 -13.61
C THR A 77 0.79 -10.27 -13.19
N GLY A 78 1.05 -10.37 -11.88
CA GLY A 78 2.32 -10.85 -11.34
C GLY A 78 2.62 -12.29 -11.72
N MET A 79 1.62 -13.17 -11.62
CA MET A 79 1.74 -14.59 -11.99
C MET A 79 2.02 -14.77 -13.49
N LEU A 80 1.31 -14.05 -14.36
CA LEU A 80 1.54 -14.15 -15.81
C LEU A 80 2.93 -13.65 -16.20
N ILE A 81 3.40 -12.56 -15.58
CA ILE A 81 4.78 -12.08 -15.79
C ILE A 81 5.79 -13.12 -15.30
N SER A 82 5.58 -13.76 -14.14
CA SER A 82 6.48 -14.80 -13.64
C SER A 82 6.48 -16.06 -14.50
N ASP A 83 5.35 -16.37 -15.16
CA ASP A 83 5.20 -17.49 -16.08
C ASP A 83 5.76 -17.18 -17.49
N GLY A 84 6.37 -16.02 -17.68
CA GLY A 84 7.06 -15.63 -18.92
C GLY A 84 6.15 -15.03 -20.00
N TRP A 85 4.92 -14.66 -19.67
CA TRP A 85 4.07 -13.91 -20.60
C TRP A 85 4.65 -12.53 -20.87
N SER A 86 4.33 -11.95 -22.03
CA SER A 86 4.70 -10.56 -22.30
C SER A 86 4.02 -9.63 -21.30
N TRP A 87 4.73 -8.60 -20.86
CA TRP A 87 4.21 -7.62 -19.90
C TRP A 87 2.88 -6.99 -20.38
N ALA A 88 2.73 -6.77 -21.69
CA ALA A 88 1.52 -6.21 -22.28
C ALA A 88 0.33 -7.18 -22.18
N ALA A 89 0.54 -8.47 -22.42
CA ALA A 89 -0.51 -9.48 -22.28
C ALA A 89 -0.92 -9.67 -20.81
N ALA A 90 0.05 -9.68 -19.90
CA ALA A 90 -0.23 -9.77 -18.46
C ALA A 90 -1.02 -8.56 -17.95
N MET A 91 -0.65 -7.34 -18.37
CA MET A 91 -1.41 -6.12 -18.04
C MET A 91 -2.83 -6.14 -18.60
N ALA A 92 -3.03 -6.64 -19.82
CA ALA A 92 -4.37 -6.74 -20.40
C ALA A 92 -5.30 -7.65 -19.58
N VAL A 93 -4.77 -8.75 -19.01
CA VAL A 93 -5.54 -9.63 -18.13
C VAL A 93 -5.80 -8.97 -16.76
N GLY A 94 -4.83 -8.25 -16.21
CA GLY A 94 -5.03 -7.54 -14.93
C GLY A 94 -6.02 -6.38 -15.00
N LEU A 95 -6.20 -5.78 -16.19
CA LEU A 95 -7.11 -4.66 -16.43
C LEU A 95 -8.52 -5.08 -16.88
N ALA A 96 -8.71 -6.34 -17.26
CA ALA A 96 -9.99 -6.91 -17.69
C ALA A 96 -10.83 -7.37 -16.49
#